data_AF-A0A1V4ZV33-F1
#
_entry.id   AF-A0A1V4ZV33-F1
#
_cell.length_a   1.000
_cell.length_b   1.000
_cell.length_c   1.000
_cell.angle_alpha   90.00
_cell.angle_beta   90.00
_cell.angle_gamma   90.00
#
_symmetry.space_group_name_H-M   'P 1'
#
loop_
_entity.id
_entity.type
_entity.pdbx_description
1 polymer ?
#
loop_
_entity_poly.entity_id
_entity_poly.type
_entity_poly.pdbx_seq_one_letter_code
_entity_poly.pdbx_strand_id
1 'polypeptide(L)'
;MEKKIGREDFEALLKGEKDITSYLEIDPAGGTYSVFGVKTASNPNYLIKAIYEMYEANLDKKLAVKAVRKLFRSVGQGSVGLNNLLKKLGMDLKPAEFLILVFKLQHQQGWGAPFELVEASEKRIVIRTKHTFESQVLKDWNMAVCGIHQGWIEGVLTSVTGKTWFCLEKTCHAKGDEYCTFQADQVSPSWKFKAEAVVKGESAITEFIEHKPLQGKISLMDEPVVMMPRFIFTSMTNSLKKTMGEAPASGVNYRAYMDMGKENVEHYKKMIFLYDLSRTKLDADLKLLHSRFAAYGTPSVSGGQLAYGDHIVNNNFEVVDSIEKEVGSKATVFQKVGNKAIRISTNVVGADGKRAVGTEISSVVYEVVINKGQTYYGTADVVGKKFVVAYEPIRNSAGEIIGILFVGTPEDIVYGPLKEEIKRKTNPKILADMAFAFYSQMGWFNFVKEEWDEKTKTKTITLSHTVESESFGNTGKNTCYCTAGLLTGIVEGAFGIRVQGREIKCRSKGDEHCVFTITNKQEKAD
;
A
#
# COMPACT_ATOMS: atom_id res chain seq x y z
N MET A 1 -2.72 33.94 -22.09
CA MET A 1 -4.16 33.78 -22.36
C MET A 1 -4.45 32.29 -22.26
N GLU A 2 -5.11 31.82 -21.20
CA GLU A 2 -5.47 30.40 -21.10
C GLU A 2 -6.40 30.03 -22.25
N LYS A 3 -5.93 29.19 -23.18
CA LYS A 3 -6.78 28.65 -24.25
C LYS A 3 -7.79 27.70 -23.61
N LYS A 4 -9.03 28.16 -23.47
CA LYS A 4 -10.15 27.32 -23.03
C LYS A 4 -10.39 26.24 -24.10
N ILE A 5 -10.26 24.98 -23.72
CA ILE A 5 -10.62 23.86 -24.58
C ILE A 5 -12.14 23.76 -24.70
N GLY A 6 -12.64 23.69 -25.93
CA GLY A 6 -14.06 23.58 -26.25
C GLY A 6 -14.45 22.25 -26.86
N ARG A 7 -15.74 22.09 -27.16
CA ARG A 7 -16.29 20.93 -27.87
C ARG A 7 -15.57 20.67 -29.20
N GLU A 8 -15.40 21.71 -30.01
CA GLU A 8 -14.76 21.63 -31.33
C GLU A 8 -13.31 21.12 -31.24
N ASP A 9 -12.61 21.45 -30.15
CA ASP A 9 -11.25 20.97 -29.92
C ASP A 9 -11.22 19.49 -29.57
N PHE A 10 -12.15 19.00 -28.73
CA PHE A 10 -12.27 17.57 -28.45
C PHE A 10 -12.71 16.78 -29.68
N GLU A 11 -13.60 17.32 -30.52
CA GLU A 11 -13.98 16.72 -31.79
C GLU A 11 -12.80 16.65 -32.76
N ALA A 12 -12.01 17.72 -32.88
CA ALA A 12 -10.80 17.75 -33.69
C ALA A 12 -9.72 16.79 -33.15
N LEU A 13 -9.54 16.71 -31.83
CA LEU A 13 -8.66 15.73 -31.18
C LEU A 13 -9.11 14.30 -31.48
N LEU A 14 -10.40 13.98 -31.42
CA LEU A 14 -10.93 12.66 -31.77
C LEU A 14 -10.63 12.31 -33.23
N LYS A 15 -10.91 13.23 -34.16
CA LYS A 15 -10.63 13.07 -35.60
C LYS A 15 -9.14 13.06 -35.96
N GLY A 16 -8.28 13.52 -35.05
CA GLY A 16 -6.83 13.66 -35.31
C GLY A 16 -6.47 14.90 -36.12
N GLU A 17 -7.39 15.85 -36.23
CA GLU A 17 -7.19 17.15 -36.91
C GLU A 17 -6.39 18.14 -36.03
N LYS A 18 -6.35 17.90 -34.71
CA LYS A 18 -5.54 18.64 -33.73
C LYS A 18 -4.81 17.68 -32.79
N ASP A 19 -3.77 18.18 -32.14
CA ASP A 19 -3.07 17.54 -31.03
C ASP A 19 -3.12 18.39 -29.75
N ILE A 20 -2.62 17.87 -28.63
CA ILE A 20 -2.57 18.62 -27.38
C ILE A 20 -1.49 19.72 -27.37
N THR A 21 -0.62 19.83 -28.38
CA THR A 21 0.60 20.65 -28.33
C THR A 21 0.27 22.10 -28.01
N SER A 22 -0.81 22.64 -28.57
CA SER A 22 -1.26 24.02 -28.28
C SER A 22 -1.83 24.23 -26.88
N TYR A 23 -1.97 23.16 -26.09
CA TYR A 23 -2.46 23.13 -24.72
C TYR A 23 -1.40 22.61 -23.74
N LEU A 24 -0.18 22.34 -24.22
CA LEU A 24 0.97 22.03 -23.39
C LEU A 24 1.59 23.31 -22.84
N GLU A 25 1.81 23.34 -21.53
CA GLU A 25 2.56 24.39 -20.87
C GLU A 25 3.71 23.75 -20.10
N ILE A 26 4.95 24.15 -20.42
CA ILE A 26 6.17 23.64 -19.80
C ILE A 26 6.91 24.82 -19.18
N ASP A 27 7.17 24.74 -17.89
CA ASP A 27 8.08 25.63 -17.17
C ASP A 27 9.22 24.80 -16.57
N PRO A 28 10.35 24.68 -17.29
CA PRO A 28 11.50 23.93 -16.82
C PRO A 28 12.14 24.51 -15.54
N ALA A 29 12.06 25.83 -15.34
CA ALA A 29 12.67 26.49 -14.19
C ALA A 29 11.87 26.24 -12.90
N GLY A 30 10.53 26.22 -13.01
CA GLY A 30 9.63 25.82 -11.93
C GLY A 30 9.41 24.30 -11.82
N GLY A 31 9.96 23.50 -12.74
CA GLY A 31 9.77 22.05 -12.78
C GLY A 31 8.32 21.64 -13.05
N THR A 32 7.55 22.44 -13.78
CA THR A 32 6.13 22.16 -14.03
C THR A 32 5.85 21.82 -15.49
N TYR A 33 4.97 20.85 -15.67
CA TYR A 33 4.47 20.39 -16.97
C TYR A 33 2.96 20.28 -16.85
N SER A 34 2.20 20.86 -17.77
CA SER A 34 0.74 20.85 -17.72
C SER A 34 0.13 20.67 -19.11
N VAL A 35 -1.03 19.99 -19.16
CA VAL A 35 -1.81 19.76 -20.37
C VAL A 35 -3.24 20.20 -20.08
N PHE A 36 -3.83 21.02 -20.95
CA PHE A 36 -5.15 21.63 -20.72
C PHE A 36 -5.22 22.39 -19.38
N GLY A 37 -4.09 22.97 -18.96
CA GLY A 37 -3.96 23.65 -17.68
C GLY A 37 -3.94 22.75 -16.45
N VAL A 38 -3.87 21.42 -16.62
CA VAL A 38 -3.76 20.41 -15.56
C VAL A 38 -2.30 19.98 -15.44
N LYS A 39 -1.67 20.19 -14.28
CA LYS A 39 -0.28 19.73 -14.05
C LYS A 39 -0.21 18.20 -14.08
N THR A 40 0.78 17.67 -14.79
CA THR A 40 0.96 16.24 -15.07
C THR A 40 2.44 15.86 -15.04
N ALA A 41 2.75 14.57 -14.97
CA ALA A 41 4.12 14.06 -14.90
C ALA A 41 4.69 13.83 -16.29
N SER A 42 5.95 14.21 -16.49
CA SER A 42 6.64 14.15 -17.80
C SER A 42 7.42 12.85 -18.06
N ASN A 43 7.57 11.97 -17.06
CA ASN A 43 8.42 10.78 -17.20
C ASN A 43 7.76 9.50 -16.64
N PRO A 44 6.97 8.79 -17.45
CA PRO A 44 6.33 7.55 -17.01
C PRO A 44 7.34 6.44 -16.73
N ASN A 45 8.40 6.31 -17.53
CA ASN A 45 9.24 5.12 -17.51
C ASN A 45 9.91 4.83 -16.14
N TYR A 46 10.39 5.87 -15.45
CA TYR A 46 10.99 5.72 -14.12
C TYR A 46 9.95 5.36 -13.05
N LEU A 47 8.77 5.99 -13.11
CA LEU A 47 7.66 5.68 -12.21
C LEU A 47 7.24 4.21 -12.34
N ILE A 48 7.15 3.72 -13.58
CA ILE A 48 6.76 2.34 -13.87
C ILE A 48 7.78 1.37 -13.35
N LYS A 49 9.06 1.60 -13.65
CA LYS A 49 10.15 0.76 -13.17
C LYS A 49 10.14 0.68 -11.64
N ALA A 50 10.05 1.83 -10.96
CA ALA A 50 10.01 1.88 -9.49
C ALA A 50 8.81 1.15 -8.88
N ILE A 51 7.60 1.33 -9.43
CA ILE A 51 6.39 0.66 -8.92
C ILE A 51 6.51 -0.85 -9.09
N TYR A 52 6.93 -1.31 -10.27
CA TYR A 52 7.03 -2.74 -10.55
C TYR A 52 8.17 -3.40 -9.78
N GLU A 53 9.34 -2.77 -9.65
CA GLU A 53 10.46 -3.26 -8.83
C GLU A 53 10.09 -3.33 -7.34
N MET A 54 9.34 -2.34 -6.82
CA MET A 54 8.85 -2.37 -5.43
C MET A 54 7.96 -3.59 -5.15
N TYR A 55 7.06 -3.91 -6.09
CA TYR A 55 6.22 -5.10 -5.96
C TYR A 55 7.01 -6.39 -6.21
N GLU A 56 7.88 -6.43 -7.23
CA GLU A 56 8.73 -7.60 -7.54
C GLU A 56 9.67 -7.95 -6.38
N ALA A 57 10.18 -6.95 -5.64
CA ALA A 57 11.03 -7.19 -4.48
C ALA A 57 10.36 -8.05 -3.40
N ASN A 58 9.02 -8.11 -3.39
CA ASN A 58 8.22 -8.79 -2.37
C ASN A 58 7.25 -9.84 -2.94
N LEU A 59 7.09 -9.91 -4.26
CA LEU A 59 6.14 -10.75 -4.99
C LEU A 59 6.80 -11.30 -6.26
N ASP A 60 6.37 -12.46 -6.75
CA ASP A 60 6.80 -12.86 -8.09
C ASP A 60 6.24 -11.89 -9.16
N LYS A 61 6.89 -11.84 -10.32
CA LYS A 61 6.55 -10.94 -11.43
C LYS A 61 5.07 -10.98 -11.83
N LYS A 62 4.41 -12.15 -11.82
CA LYS A 62 2.98 -12.27 -12.16
C LYS A 62 2.12 -11.65 -11.06
N LEU A 63 2.47 -11.85 -9.79
CA LEU A 63 1.79 -11.21 -8.67
C LEU A 63 2.03 -9.70 -8.63
N ALA A 64 3.20 -9.21 -9.03
CA ALA A 64 3.49 -7.78 -9.15
C ALA A 64 2.56 -7.12 -10.19
N VAL A 65 2.43 -7.70 -11.40
CA VAL A 65 1.49 -7.23 -12.44
C VAL A 65 0.05 -7.16 -11.91
N LYS A 66 -0.36 -8.16 -11.12
CA LYS A 66 -1.71 -8.20 -10.51
C LYS A 66 -1.92 -7.12 -9.45
N ALA A 67 -0.93 -6.90 -8.58
CA ALA A 67 -0.99 -5.87 -7.55
C ALA A 67 -1.13 -4.47 -8.19
N VAL A 68 -0.33 -4.22 -9.23
CA VAL A 68 -0.36 -2.96 -9.97
C VAL A 68 -1.69 -2.77 -10.71
N ARG A 69 -2.25 -3.82 -11.33
CA ARG A 69 -3.59 -3.78 -11.94
C ARG A 69 -4.66 -3.34 -10.95
N LYS A 70 -4.65 -3.89 -9.74
CA LYS A 70 -5.61 -3.52 -8.68
C LYS A 70 -5.45 -2.04 -8.30
N LEU A 71 -4.21 -1.57 -8.15
CA LEU A 71 -3.92 -0.17 -7.84
C LEU A 71 -4.44 0.80 -8.92
N PHE A 72 -4.16 0.50 -10.20
CA PHE A 72 -4.51 1.39 -11.30
C PHE A 72 -5.97 1.28 -11.77
N ARG A 73 -6.72 0.30 -11.27
CA ARG A 73 -8.19 0.31 -11.38
C ARG A 73 -8.80 1.54 -10.73
N SER A 74 -8.34 1.88 -9.52
CA SER A 74 -8.81 3.10 -8.82
C SER A 74 -8.40 4.38 -9.56
N VAL A 75 -7.21 4.39 -10.19
CA VAL A 75 -6.75 5.51 -11.01
C VAL A 75 -7.66 5.71 -12.22
N GLY A 76 -8.02 4.61 -12.91
CA GLY A 76 -8.93 4.66 -14.05
C GLY A 76 -10.33 5.17 -13.69
N GLN A 77 -10.80 4.91 -12.47
CA GLN A 77 -12.10 5.42 -12.02
C GLN A 77 -12.14 6.97 -11.98
N GLY A 78 -10.99 7.61 -11.79
CA GLY A 78 -10.85 9.08 -11.79
C GLY A 78 -11.18 9.75 -13.12
N SER A 79 -11.24 9.00 -14.22
CA SER A 79 -11.64 9.53 -15.54
C SER A 79 -13.11 9.99 -15.60
N VAL A 80 -13.92 9.71 -14.58
CA VAL A 80 -15.31 10.19 -14.48
C VAL A 80 -15.44 11.72 -14.59
N GLY A 81 -14.46 12.47 -14.10
CA GLY A 81 -14.45 13.93 -14.18
C GLY A 81 -14.40 14.44 -15.63
N LEU A 82 -13.52 13.84 -16.44
CA LEU A 82 -13.44 14.13 -17.88
C LEU A 82 -14.73 13.72 -18.59
N ASN A 83 -15.28 12.55 -18.26
CA ASN A 83 -16.56 12.10 -18.84
C ASN A 83 -17.70 13.10 -18.56
N ASN A 84 -17.79 13.59 -17.32
CA ASN A 84 -18.80 14.57 -16.93
C ASN A 84 -18.59 15.93 -17.63
N LEU A 85 -17.34 16.35 -17.85
CA LEU A 85 -17.02 17.56 -18.61
C LEU A 85 -17.48 17.43 -20.06
N LEU A 86 -17.17 16.32 -20.72
CA LEU A 86 -17.59 16.06 -22.10
C LEU A 86 -19.12 16.08 -22.23
N LYS A 87 -19.83 15.45 -21.29
CA LYS A 87 -21.29 15.51 -21.22
C LYS A 87 -21.81 16.94 -21.08
N LYS A 88 -21.19 17.78 -20.24
CA LYS A 88 -21.53 19.20 -20.11
C LYS A 88 -21.28 20.00 -21.40
N LEU A 89 -20.30 19.58 -22.19
CA LEU A 89 -20.02 20.15 -23.52
C LEU A 89 -20.94 19.57 -24.62
N GLY A 90 -21.92 18.73 -24.27
CA GLY A 90 -22.85 18.11 -25.21
C GLY A 90 -22.26 16.92 -25.98
N MET A 91 -21.17 16.33 -25.49
CA MET A 91 -20.53 15.14 -26.05
C MET A 91 -20.83 13.92 -25.17
N ASP A 92 -21.74 13.06 -25.61
CA ASP A 92 -22.04 11.78 -24.94
C ASP A 92 -21.35 10.64 -25.68
N LEU A 93 -20.07 10.43 -25.37
CA LEU A 93 -19.26 9.41 -26.03
C LEU A 93 -19.65 8.01 -25.56
N LYS A 94 -19.67 7.05 -26.50
CA LYS A 94 -19.80 5.63 -26.14
C LYS A 94 -18.59 5.20 -25.28
N PRO A 95 -18.72 4.16 -24.43
CA PRO A 95 -17.64 3.74 -23.55
C PRO A 95 -16.31 3.45 -24.27
N ALA A 96 -16.36 2.82 -25.44
CA ALA A 96 -15.17 2.56 -26.25
C ALA A 96 -14.54 3.84 -26.82
N GLU A 97 -15.36 4.79 -27.27
CA GLU A 97 -14.90 6.09 -27.81
C GLU A 97 -14.25 6.93 -26.71
N PHE A 98 -14.87 6.95 -25.52
CA PHE A 98 -14.30 7.61 -24.34
C PHE A 98 -12.97 6.97 -23.91
N LEU A 99 -12.89 5.64 -23.90
CA LEU A 99 -11.66 4.91 -23.57
C LEU A 99 -10.52 5.24 -24.55
N ILE A 100 -10.81 5.27 -25.85
CA ILE A 100 -9.82 5.67 -26.87
C ILE A 100 -9.40 7.12 -26.71
N LEU A 101 -10.32 8.05 -26.41
CA LEU A 101 -9.97 9.44 -26.13
C LEU A 101 -8.99 9.54 -24.96
N VAL A 102 -9.26 8.84 -23.86
CA VAL A 102 -8.39 8.82 -22.67
C VAL A 102 -6.97 8.39 -23.05
N PHE A 103 -6.82 7.30 -23.80
CA PHE A 103 -5.50 6.82 -24.24
C PHE A 103 -4.85 7.69 -25.30
N LYS A 104 -5.62 8.36 -26.17
CA LYS A 104 -5.09 9.31 -27.14
C LYS A 104 -4.46 10.51 -26.46
N LEU A 105 -5.12 11.05 -25.43
CA LEU A 105 -4.58 12.15 -24.62
C LEU A 105 -3.32 11.76 -23.85
N GLN A 106 -3.23 10.50 -23.40
CA GLN A 106 -2.05 9.98 -22.73
C GLN A 106 -0.88 9.80 -23.69
N HIS A 107 -1.13 9.19 -24.85
CA HIS A 107 -0.12 9.01 -25.87
C HIS A 107 0.53 10.34 -26.26
N GLN A 108 -0.29 11.38 -26.47
CA GLN A 108 0.22 12.71 -26.80
C GLN A 108 1.02 13.36 -25.65
N GLN A 109 0.86 12.89 -24.41
CA GLN A 109 1.68 13.27 -23.25
C GLN A 109 2.97 12.44 -23.11
N GLY A 110 3.27 11.55 -24.05
CA GLY A 110 4.43 10.66 -24.00
C GLY A 110 4.20 9.34 -23.28
N TRP A 111 2.94 8.98 -22.98
CA TRP A 111 2.60 7.72 -22.34
C TRP A 111 2.28 6.64 -23.39
N GLY A 112 3.28 5.81 -23.72
CA GLY A 112 3.11 4.65 -24.61
C GLY A 112 2.78 5.01 -26.07
N ALA A 113 2.45 3.99 -26.87
CA ALA A 113 2.01 4.15 -28.27
C ALA A 113 0.49 4.39 -28.36
N PRO A 114 0.00 4.96 -29.47
CA PRO A 114 -1.43 5.22 -29.64
C PRO A 114 -2.23 3.91 -29.64
N PHE A 115 -3.40 3.97 -29.01
CA PHE A 115 -4.33 2.85 -28.98
C PHE A 115 -5.30 2.89 -30.17
N GLU A 116 -5.61 1.71 -30.66
CA GLU A 116 -6.56 1.43 -31.73
C GLU A 116 -7.74 0.64 -31.17
N LEU A 117 -8.96 0.95 -31.62
CA LEU A 117 -10.14 0.14 -31.34
C LEU A 117 -10.21 -1.01 -32.35
N VAL A 118 -10.25 -2.24 -31.85
CA VAL A 118 -10.37 -3.46 -32.68
C VAL A 118 -11.82 -3.91 -32.76
N GLU A 119 -12.50 -3.94 -31.61
CA GLU A 119 -13.88 -4.40 -31.49
C GLU A 119 -14.60 -3.60 -30.39
N ALA A 120 -15.86 -3.22 -30.62
CA ALA A 120 -16.69 -2.63 -29.58
C ALA A 120 -18.13 -3.12 -29.69
N SER A 121 -18.65 -3.61 -28.57
CA SER A 121 -20.04 -3.94 -28.33
C SER A 121 -20.44 -3.48 -26.93
N GLU A 122 -21.71 -3.63 -26.57
CA GLU A 122 -22.14 -3.31 -25.21
C GLU A 122 -21.45 -4.16 -24.14
N LYS A 123 -21.06 -5.40 -24.46
CA LYS A 123 -20.51 -6.36 -23.48
C LYS A 123 -19.04 -6.69 -23.67
N ARG A 124 -18.42 -6.21 -24.74
CA ARG A 124 -17.03 -6.51 -25.08
C ARG A 124 -16.39 -5.33 -25.79
N ILE A 125 -15.19 -4.96 -25.36
CA ILE A 125 -14.34 -3.95 -25.99
C ILE A 125 -12.95 -4.55 -26.15
N VAL A 126 -12.41 -4.51 -27.36
CA VAL A 126 -11.04 -4.95 -27.66
C VAL A 126 -10.27 -3.75 -28.21
N ILE A 127 -9.17 -3.42 -27.57
CA ILE A 127 -8.25 -2.36 -28.01
C ILE A 127 -6.83 -2.92 -28.10
N ARG A 128 -5.99 -2.33 -28.95
CA ARG A 128 -4.58 -2.70 -29.05
C ARG A 128 -3.68 -1.48 -29.19
N THR A 129 -2.41 -1.65 -28.88
CA THR A 129 -1.37 -0.66 -29.13
C THR A 129 -0.08 -1.37 -29.49
N LYS A 130 0.79 -0.75 -30.30
CA LYS A 130 2.08 -1.35 -30.69
C LYS A 130 2.93 -1.71 -29.47
N HIS A 131 2.91 -0.85 -28.46
CA HIS A 131 3.52 -1.11 -27.16
C HIS A 131 2.91 -0.19 -26.09
N THR A 132 2.75 -0.70 -24.88
CA THR A 132 2.55 0.15 -23.70
C THR A 132 3.90 0.61 -23.15
N PHE A 133 3.90 1.66 -22.34
CA PHE A 133 5.10 2.03 -21.59
C PHE A 133 5.61 0.88 -20.69
N GLU A 134 4.70 0.04 -20.15
CA GLU A 134 5.05 -1.12 -19.31
C GLU A 134 5.80 -2.16 -20.12
N SER A 135 5.29 -2.47 -21.31
CA SER A 135 5.86 -3.47 -22.21
C SER A 135 7.21 -3.07 -22.80
N GLN A 136 7.56 -1.78 -22.73
CA GLN A 136 8.89 -1.28 -23.09
C GLN A 136 9.84 -1.30 -21.90
N VAL A 137 9.38 -0.81 -20.74
CA VAL A 137 10.20 -0.72 -19.52
C VAL A 137 10.53 -2.09 -18.95
N LEU A 138 9.59 -3.03 -19.00
CA LEU A 138 9.69 -4.36 -18.42
C LEU A 138 9.92 -5.44 -19.48
N LYS A 139 10.44 -5.06 -20.66
CA LYS A 139 10.68 -5.99 -21.78
C LYS A 139 11.51 -7.21 -21.37
N ASP A 140 12.47 -7.01 -20.47
CA ASP A 140 13.37 -8.05 -19.97
C ASP A 140 12.66 -9.13 -19.13
N TRP A 141 11.42 -8.89 -18.70
CA TRP A 141 10.63 -9.90 -18.00
C TRP A 141 10.11 -11.00 -18.92
N ASN A 142 10.12 -10.79 -20.25
CA ASN A 142 9.70 -11.77 -21.25
C ASN A 142 8.33 -12.43 -20.95
N MET A 143 7.37 -11.61 -20.52
CA MET A 143 6.02 -12.04 -20.15
C MET A 143 5.01 -10.90 -20.38
N ALA A 144 3.73 -11.19 -20.15
CA ALA A 144 2.69 -10.17 -20.10
C ALA A 144 2.87 -9.29 -18.85
N VAL A 145 2.95 -7.98 -19.05
CA VAL A 145 3.34 -7.01 -18.00
C VAL A 145 2.42 -5.81 -17.91
N CYS A 146 1.36 -5.71 -18.72
CA CYS A 146 0.60 -4.46 -18.83
C CYS A 146 -0.52 -4.33 -17.78
N GLY A 147 -0.17 -4.57 -16.52
CA GLY A 147 -1.10 -4.55 -15.39
C GLY A 147 -1.77 -3.19 -15.20
N ILE A 148 -1.02 -2.10 -15.40
CA ILE A 148 -1.56 -0.73 -15.31
C ILE A 148 -2.64 -0.52 -16.33
N HIS A 149 -2.39 -0.83 -17.60
CA HIS A 149 -3.40 -0.66 -18.64
C HIS A 149 -4.61 -1.54 -18.39
N GLN A 150 -4.44 -2.79 -17.94
CA GLN A 150 -5.58 -3.64 -17.55
C GLN A 150 -6.42 -2.98 -16.46
N GLY A 151 -5.79 -2.45 -15.41
CA GLY A 151 -6.48 -1.77 -14.31
C GLY A 151 -7.19 -0.52 -14.80
N TRP A 152 -6.49 0.30 -15.58
CA TRP A 152 -7.01 1.56 -16.12
C TRP A 152 -8.25 1.33 -16.98
N ILE A 153 -8.20 0.35 -17.89
CA ILE A 153 -9.34 -0.02 -18.75
C ILE A 153 -10.54 -0.41 -17.89
N GLU A 154 -10.35 -1.26 -16.88
CA GLU A 154 -11.43 -1.66 -15.97
C GLU A 154 -12.02 -0.48 -15.22
N GLY A 155 -11.16 0.39 -14.69
CA GLY A 155 -11.57 1.57 -13.93
C GLY A 155 -12.38 2.55 -14.77
N VAL A 156 -11.88 2.88 -15.96
CA VAL A 156 -12.55 3.78 -16.91
C VAL A 156 -13.91 3.23 -17.29
N LEU A 157 -13.95 1.98 -17.76
CA LEU A 157 -15.19 1.36 -18.23
C LEU A 157 -16.19 1.21 -17.08
N THR A 158 -15.75 0.85 -15.88
CA THR A 158 -16.62 0.77 -14.70
C THR A 158 -17.22 2.12 -14.36
N SER A 159 -16.41 3.19 -14.34
CA SER A 159 -16.89 4.54 -14.02
C SER A 159 -17.87 5.11 -15.03
N VAL A 160 -17.68 4.87 -16.32
CA VAL A 160 -18.56 5.46 -17.35
C VAL A 160 -19.80 4.64 -17.64
N THR A 161 -19.79 3.33 -17.34
CA THR A 161 -20.94 2.44 -17.58
C THR A 161 -21.73 2.08 -16.32
N GLY A 162 -21.14 2.23 -15.13
CA GLY A 162 -21.71 1.73 -13.88
C GLY A 162 -21.75 0.20 -13.78
N LYS A 163 -21.12 -0.52 -14.72
CA LYS A 163 -21.10 -1.99 -14.79
C LYS A 163 -19.72 -2.53 -14.46
N THR A 164 -19.63 -3.78 -14.01
CA THR A 164 -18.33 -4.43 -13.77
C THR A 164 -17.72 -4.90 -15.07
N TRP A 165 -16.47 -4.49 -15.31
CA TRP A 165 -15.66 -4.91 -16.45
C TRP A 165 -14.42 -5.65 -15.99
N PHE A 166 -13.99 -6.63 -16.78
CA PHE A 166 -12.76 -7.37 -16.55
C PHE A 166 -11.89 -7.33 -17.81
N CYS A 167 -10.64 -6.89 -17.67
CA CYS A 167 -9.72 -6.72 -18.78
C CYS A 167 -8.61 -7.76 -18.78
N LEU A 168 -8.49 -8.52 -19.87
CA LEU A 168 -7.40 -9.47 -20.13
C LEU A 168 -6.41 -8.89 -21.12
N GLU A 169 -5.12 -8.98 -20.81
CA GLU A 169 -4.05 -8.79 -21.79
C GLU A 169 -3.90 -10.10 -22.60
N LYS A 170 -4.22 -10.05 -23.89
CA LYS A 170 -4.21 -11.21 -24.80
C LYS A 170 -2.85 -11.43 -25.44
N THR A 171 -2.16 -10.35 -25.77
CA THR A 171 -0.82 -10.32 -26.35
C THR A 171 -0.03 -9.18 -25.72
N CYS A 172 1.29 -9.29 -25.64
CA CYS A 172 2.15 -8.31 -25.01
C CYS A 172 3.46 -8.13 -25.78
N HIS A 173 3.83 -6.88 -26.06
CA HIS A 173 5.10 -6.54 -26.70
C HIS A 173 6.33 -7.00 -25.88
N ALA A 174 6.24 -7.02 -24.54
CA ALA A 174 7.34 -7.54 -23.71
C ALA A 174 7.58 -9.04 -23.89
N LYS A 175 6.59 -9.78 -24.41
CA LYS A 175 6.69 -11.20 -24.76
C LYS A 175 7.19 -11.43 -26.20
N GLY A 176 7.42 -10.36 -26.95
CA GLY A 176 7.78 -10.41 -28.37
C GLY A 176 6.59 -10.41 -29.32
N ASP A 177 5.37 -10.20 -28.84
CA ASP A 177 4.20 -10.02 -29.71
C ASP A 177 4.27 -8.64 -30.42
N GLU A 178 3.68 -8.53 -31.61
CA GLU A 178 3.69 -7.28 -32.40
C GLU A 178 2.91 -6.15 -31.72
N TYR A 179 1.89 -6.50 -30.93
CA TYR A 179 0.99 -5.57 -30.24
C TYR A 179 0.74 -6.01 -28.79
N CYS A 180 0.50 -5.04 -27.92
CA CYS A 180 -0.21 -5.25 -26.66
C CYS A 180 -1.73 -5.17 -26.94
N THR A 181 -2.45 -6.29 -26.78
CA THR A 181 -3.89 -6.37 -27.06
C THR A 181 -4.66 -6.61 -25.77
N PHE A 182 -5.72 -5.82 -25.54
CA PHE A 182 -6.55 -5.87 -24.35
C PHE A 182 -7.99 -6.18 -24.72
N GLN A 183 -8.55 -7.20 -24.08
CA GLN A 183 -9.95 -7.59 -24.20
C GLN A 183 -10.66 -7.32 -22.87
N ALA A 184 -11.58 -6.37 -22.87
CA ALA A 184 -12.43 -6.04 -21.74
C ALA A 184 -13.85 -6.58 -21.97
N ASP A 185 -14.33 -7.43 -21.07
CA ASP A 185 -15.67 -8.01 -21.11
C ASP A 185 -16.52 -7.52 -19.92
N GLN A 186 -17.80 -7.22 -20.17
CA GLN A 186 -18.82 -7.12 -19.13
C GLN A 186 -19.15 -8.53 -18.65
N VAL A 187 -18.71 -8.85 -17.46
CA VAL A 187 -18.93 -10.17 -16.87
C VAL A 187 -20.20 -10.16 -16.02
N SER A 188 -21.15 -11.04 -16.36
CA SER A 188 -21.89 -11.79 -15.34
C SER A 188 -21.06 -13.06 -15.12
N PRO A 189 -20.42 -13.27 -13.97
CA PRO A 189 -19.38 -14.29 -13.88
C PRO A 189 -19.97 -15.70 -14.04
N SER A 190 -19.76 -16.33 -15.19
CA SER A 190 -19.90 -17.79 -15.30
C SER A 190 -18.62 -18.47 -14.79
N TRP A 191 -18.79 -19.59 -14.09
CA TRP A 191 -17.70 -20.36 -13.49
C TRP A 191 -16.65 -20.83 -14.51
N LYS A 192 -17.07 -21.09 -15.76
CA LYS A 192 -16.22 -21.60 -16.84
C LYS A 192 -15.10 -20.64 -17.23
N PHE A 193 -15.40 -19.34 -17.37
CA PHE A 193 -14.41 -18.31 -17.70
C PHE A 193 -13.38 -18.11 -16.58
N LYS A 194 -13.85 -18.14 -15.32
CA LYS A 194 -12.98 -18.05 -14.14
C LYS A 194 -12.01 -19.22 -14.04
N ALA A 195 -12.50 -20.43 -14.31
CA ALA A 195 -11.67 -21.63 -14.31
C ALA A 195 -10.59 -21.61 -15.41
N GLU A 196 -10.94 -21.18 -16.63
CA GLU A 196 -9.98 -21.12 -17.76
C GLU A 196 -8.85 -20.11 -17.51
N ALA A 197 -9.13 -18.96 -16.89
CA ALA A 197 -8.11 -17.96 -16.54
C ALA A 197 -7.17 -18.43 -15.42
N VAL A 198 -7.68 -19.19 -14.44
CA VAL A 198 -6.87 -19.83 -13.39
C VAL A 198 -5.97 -20.91 -13.98
N VAL A 199 -6.52 -21.76 -14.86
CA VAL A 199 -5.78 -22.85 -15.52
C VAL A 199 -4.65 -22.32 -16.41
N LYS A 200 -4.85 -21.19 -17.09
CA LYS A 200 -3.80 -20.56 -17.92
C LYS A 200 -2.77 -19.75 -17.12
N GLY A 201 -2.94 -19.65 -15.79
CA GLY A 201 -2.08 -18.83 -14.93
C GLY A 201 -2.25 -17.32 -15.14
N GLU A 202 -3.33 -16.91 -15.82
CA GLU A 202 -3.70 -15.52 -16.13
C GLU A 202 -4.44 -14.86 -14.96
N SER A 203 -4.97 -15.65 -14.01
CA SER A 203 -5.64 -15.19 -12.78
C SER A 203 -5.39 -16.18 -11.64
N ALA A 204 -5.34 -15.72 -10.39
CA ALA A 204 -5.26 -16.58 -9.21
C ALA A 204 -6.67 -16.86 -8.69
N ILE A 205 -6.93 -18.06 -8.15
CA ILE A 205 -8.26 -18.41 -7.64
C ILE A 205 -8.75 -17.46 -6.53
N THR A 206 -7.82 -16.80 -5.84
CA THR A 206 -8.04 -15.76 -4.83
C THR A 206 -8.67 -14.48 -5.37
N GLU A 207 -8.54 -14.20 -6.67
CA GLU A 207 -9.11 -13.03 -7.34
C GLU A 207 -10.64 -13.12 -7.52
N PHE A 208 -11.24 -14.30 -7.30
CA PHE A 208 -12.67 -14.56 -7.47
C PHE A 208 -13.44 -14.71 -6.15
N ILE A 209 -12.81 -14.36 -5.03
CA ILE A 209 -13.39 -14.44 -3.69
C ILE A 209 -13.96 -13.07 -3.32
N GLU A 210 -15.29 -12.98 -3.25
CA GLU A 210 -16.04 -11.77 -2.91
C GLU A 210 -16.28 -11.68 -1.38
N HIS A 211 -16.22 -10.47 -0.82
CA HIS A 211 -16.52 -10.24 0.59
C HIS A 211 -17.71 -9.33 0.82
N LYS A 212 -18.71 -9.90 1.52
CA LYS A 212 -19.97 -9.27 1.96
C LYS A 212 -20.00 -9.22 3.49
N PRO A 213 -19.52 -8.15 4.12
CA PRO A 213 -19.36 -8.07 5.58
C PRO A 213 -20.67 -8.09 6.38
N LEU A 214 -21.84 -7.94 5.75
CA LEU A 214 -23.13 -8.06 6.43
C LEU A 214 -23.61 -9.52 6.60
N GLN A 215 -22.87 -10.52 6.09
CA GLN A 215 -23.36 -11.92 5.98
C GLN A 215 -22.40 -13.03 6.47
N GLY A 216 -21.21 -12.72 7.01
CA GLY A 216 -20.44 -13.67 7.83
C GLY A 216 -19.77 -14.89 7.14
N LYS A 217 -19.14 -14.75 5.97
CA LYS A 217 -18.18 -15.77 5.42
C LYS A 217 -16.92 -15.10 4.83
N ILE A 218 -15.78 -15.83 4.78
CA ILE A 218 -14.34 -15.37 4.82
C ILE A 218 -13.55 -15.38 3.46
N SER A 219 -12.58 -14.45 3.35
CA SER A 219 -11.76 -13.91 2.22
C SER A 219 -10.33 -14.43 2.26
N LEU A 220 -9.46 -13.93 1.34
CA LEU A 220 -8.27 -13.13 1.73
C LEU A 220 -7.63 -12.29 0.59
N MET A 221 -7.41 -10.99 0.84
CA MET A 221 -6.21 -10.21 0.45
C MET A 221 -6.16 -8.89 1.23
N ASP A 222 -5.08 -8.71 1.99
CA ASP A 222 -4.88 -7.69 3.02
C ASP A 222 -4.64 -6.26 2.50
N GLU A 223 -5.55 -5.39 2.96
CA GLU A 223 -5.53 -3.96 3.31
C GLU A 223 -4.64 -2.94 2.55
N PRO A 224 -5.23 -2.18 1.58
CA PRO A 224 -4.63 -0.95 1.09
C PRO A 224 -4.98 0.25 1.99
N VAL A 225 -3.97 1.03 2.36
CA VAL A 225 -4.13 2.39 2.88
C VAL A 225 -4.72 3.25 1.75
N VAL A 226 -5.86 3.91 1.97
CA VAL A 226 -6.41 4.88 1.03
C VAL A 226 -5.57 6.15 1.15
N MET A 227 -4.76 6.43 0.13
CA MET A 227 -3.92 7.62 0.09
C MET A 227 -4.11 8.37 -1.22
N MET A 228 -4.37 9.67 -1.12
CA MET A 228 -4.29 10.58 -2.24
C MET A 228 -2.96 11.35 -2.15
N PRO A 229 -1.99 11.12 -3.04
CA PRO A 229 -0.73 11.87 -3.05
C PRO A 229 -0.94 13.38 -3.24
N ARG A 230 -0.07 14.21 -2.61
CA ARG A 230 -0.12 15.69 -2.66
C ARG A 230 -0.32 16.22 -4.09
N PHE A 231 0.41 15.66 -5.06
CA PHE A 231 0.35 16.10 -6.45
C PHE A 231 -1.03 15.89 -7.11
N ILE A 232 -1.77 14.84 -6.73
CA ILE A 232 -3.13 14.58 -7.23
C ILE A 232 -4.10 15.62 -6.66
N PHE A 233 -3.98 15.93 -5.35
CA PHE A 233 -4.80 16.96 -4.71
C PHE A 233 -4.57 18.33 -5.36
N THR A 234 -3.31 18.71 -5.53
CA THR A 234 -2.92 19.97 -6.14
C THR A 234 -3.38 20.06 -7.59
N SER A 235 -3.29 18.98 -8.36
CA SER A 235 -3.75 18.94 -9.74
C SER A 235 -5.28 19.09 -9.85
N MET A 236 -6.04 18.33 -9.05
CA MET A 236 -7.51 18.41 -8.98
C MET A 236 -8.00 19.81 -8.57
N THR A 237 -7.35 20.40 -7.56
CA THR A 237 -7.72 21.71 -7.02
C THR A 237 -7.47 22.85 -8.01
N ASN A 238 -6.33 22.81 -8.70
CA ASN A 238 -6.01 23.78 -9.75
C ASN A 238 -6.98 23.67 -10.94
N SER A 239 -7.34 22.44 -11.32
CA SER A 239 -8.35 22.20 -12.37
C SER A 239 -9.73 22.76 -11.99
N LEU A 240 -10.14 22.64 -10.73
CA LEU A 240 -11.40 23.19 -10.21
C LEU A 240 -11.38 24.73 -10.21
N LYS A 241 -10.28 25.35 -9.76
CA LYS A 241 -10.11 26.81 -9.74
C LYS A 241 -10.21 27.43 -11.13
N LYS A 242 -9.62 26.79 -12.15
CA LYS A 242 -9.70 27.23 -13.56
C LYS A 242 -11.11 27.09 -14.15
N THR A 243 -11.85 26.07 -13.72
CA THR A 243 -13.19 25.77 -14.25
C THR A 243 -14.26 26.69 -13.66
N MET A 244 -14.14 27.06 -12.38
CA MET A 244 -15.19 27.74 -11.63
C MET A 244 -15.01 29.26 -11.53
N GLY A 245 -13.88 29.83 -11.96
CA GLY A 245 -13.59 31.27 -11.86
C GLY A 245 -13.27 31.74 -10.43
N GLU A 246 -13.71 30.99 -9.43
CA GLU A 246 -13.28 31.08 -8.04
C GLU A 246 -12.84 29.69 -7.54
N ALA A 247 -11.98 29.67 -6.53
CA ALA A 247 -11.71 28.44 -5.79
C ALA A 247 -13.02 27.95 -5.14
N PRO A 248 -13.50 26.72 -5.39
CA PRO A 248 -14.64 26.17 -4.66
C PRO A 248 -14.21 25.90 -3.22
N ALA A 249 -14.22 26.94 -2.39
CA ALA A 249 -14.01 26.81 -0.96
C ALA A 249 -15.11 25.91 -0.34
N SER A 250 -16.30 25.88 -0.95
CA SER A 250 -17.41 25.02 -0.56
C SER A 250 -17.62 23.90 -1.60
N GLY A 251 -17.04 22.71 -1.35
CA GLY A 251 -17.36 21.54 -2.17
C GLY A 251 -16.45 20.33 -2.03
N VAL A 252 -15.25 20.47 -1.46
CA VAL A 252 -14.31 19.34 -1.33
C VAL A 252 -14.37 18.73 0.09
N ASN A 253 -15.33 17.82 0.24
CA ASN A 253 -15.33 16.57 1.02
C ASN A 253 -14.60 16.48 2.38
N TYR A 254 -14.77 17.44 3.31
CA TYR A 254 -14.36 17.32 4.74
C TYR A 254 -14.65 15.94 5.34
N ARG A 255 -15.84 15.38 5.07
CA ARG A 255 -16.26 14.06 5.56
C ARG A 255 -15.43 12.92 4.99
N ALA A 256 -15.14 12.91 3.68
CA ALA A 256 -14.30 11.87 3.09
C ALA A 256 -12.87 11.88 3.64
N TYR A 257 -12.31 13.07 3.91
CA TYR A 257 -10.99 13.19 4.53
C TYR A 257 -11.00 12.81 6.01
N MET A 258 -12.09 13.08 6.71
CA MET A 258 -12.31 12.59 8.07
C MET A 258 -12.40 11.07 8.11
N ASP A 259 -13.09 10.43 7.17
CA ASP A 259 -13.17 8.97 7.08
C ASP A 259 -11.79 8.38 6.73
N MET A 260 -11.05 8.97 5.78
CA MET A 260 -9.67 8.58 5.46
C MET A 260 -8.73 8.69 6.68
N GLY A 261 -8.85 9.76 7.47
CA GLY A 261 -8.06 9.93 8.69
C GLY A 261 -8.33 8.82 9.72
N LYS A 262 -9.60 8.42 9.88
CA LYS A 262 -9.99 7.32 10.77
C LYS A 262 -9.47 5.97 10.29
N GLU A 263 -9.67 5.66 9.00
CA GLU A 263 -9.23 4.41 8.39
C GLU A 263 -7.72 4.22 8.53
N ASN A 264 -6.94 5.28 8.34
CA ASN A 264 -5.49 5.20 8.48
C ASN A 264 -5.05 4.96 9.92
N VAL A 265 -5.75 5.55 10.89
CA VAL A 265 -5.48 5.25 12.30
C VAL A 265 -5.85 3.80 12.65
N GLU A 266 -6.95 3.27 12.12
CA GLU A 266 -7.30 1.85 12.31
C GLU A 266 -6.25 0.93 11.67
N HIS A 267 -5.66 1.31 10.54
CA HIS A 267 -4.55 0.58 9.93
C HIS A 267 -3.30 0.59 10.83
N TYR A 268 -2.90 1.77 11.35
CA TYR A 268 -1.77 1.86 12.28
C TYR A 268 -2.01 1.08 13.57
N LYS A 269 -3.25 1.09 14.09
CA LYS A 269 -3.65 0.24 15.23
C LYS A 269 -3.38 -1.22 14.93
N LYS A 270 -3.85 -1.73 13.78
CA LYS A 270 -3.62 -3.13 13.38
C LYS A 270 -2.12 -3.43 13.25
N MET A 271 -1.35 -2.56 12.60
CA MET A 271 0.08 -2.78 12.38
C MET A 271 0.89 -2.84 13.68
N ILE A 272 0.70 -1.86 14.58
CA ILE A 272 1.36 -1.82 15.89
C ILE A 272 0.93 -3.03 16.73
N PHE A 273 -0.36 -3.33 16.72
CA PHE A 273 -0.94 -4.46 17.41
C PHE A 273 -0.32 -5.78 16.96
N LEU A 274 -0.22 -6.03 15.65
CA LEU A 274 0.38 -7.24 15.08
C LEU A 274 1.86 -7.37 15.48
N TYR A 275 2.61 -6.27 15.47
CA TYR A 275 4.02 -6.26 15.85
C TYR A 275 4.23 -6.52 17.36
N ASP A 276 3.50 -5.82 18.23
CA ASP A 276 3.62 -5.96 19.69
C ASP A 276 3.13 -7.34 20.17
N LEU A 277 2.07 -7.87 19.57
CA LEU A 277 1.59 -9.24 19.83
C LEU A 277 2.67 -10.27 19.51
N SER A 278 3.20 -10.18 18.29
CA SER A 278 4.19 -11.10 17.78
C SER A 278 5.42 -11.07 18.67
N ARG A 279 5.90 -9.87 19.01
CA ARG A 279 7.04 -9.70 19.89
C ARG A 279 6.79 -10.24 21.30
N THR A 280 5.66 -9.92 21.92
CA THR A 280 5.32 -10.39 23.27
C THR A 280 5.28 -11.91 23.35
N LYS A 281 4.64 -12.56 22.36
CA LYS A 281 4.59 -14.03 22.28
C LYS A 281 5.98 -14.62 22.06
N LEU A 282 6.76 -14.07 21.12
CA LEU A 282 8.10 -14.56 20.82
C LEU A 282 9.05 -14.38 22.00
N ASP A 283 8.96 -13.28 22.74
CA ASP A 283 9.75 -13.04 23.95
C ASP A 283 9.40 -14.03 25.07
N ALA A 284 8.11 -14.34 25.25
CA ALA A 284 7.68 -15.36 26.20
C ALA A 284 8.19 -16.76 25.82
N ASP A 285 8.13 -17.11 24.53
CA ASP A 285 8.64 -18.39 24.03
C ASP A 285 10.16 -18.49 24.11
N LEU A 286 10.88 -17.42 23.77
CA LEU A 286 12.34 -17.33 23.93
C LEU A 286 12.72 -17.51 25.40
N LYS A 287 12.04 -16.82 26.31
CA LYS A 287 12.29 -16.94 27.74
C LYS A 287 12.04 -18.35 28.25
N LEU A 288 10.97 -19.00 27.80
CA LEU A 288 10.67 -20.40 28.13
C LEU A 288 11.80 -21.31 27.61
N LEU A 289 12.16 -21.22 26.32
CA LEU A 289 13.24 -21.99 25.71
C LEU A 289 14.58 -21.78 26.43
N HIS A 290 14.93 -20.52 26.71
CA HIS A 290 16.14 -20.16 27.44
C HIS A 290 16.14 -20.77 28.84
N SER A 291 15.04 -20.66 29.60
CA SER A 291 14.97 -21.22 30.96
C SER A 291 15.09 -22.74 31.00
N ARG A 292 14.54 -23.45 30.01
CA ARG A 292 14.67 -24.90 29.86
C ARG A 292 16.12 -25.32 29.63
N PHE A 293 16.84 -24.61 28.75
CA PHE A 293 18.26 -24.89 28.53
C PHE A 293 19.12 -24.48 29.73
N ALA A 294 18.88 -23.32 30.32
CA ALA A 294 19.62 -22.82 31.48
C ALA A 294 19.48 -23.75 32.71
N ALA A 295 18.39 -24.51 32.83
CA ALA A 295 18.22 -25.52 33.88
C ALA A 295 19.28 -26.63 33.85
N TYR A 296 19.91 -26.89 32.69
CA TYR A 296 20.99 -27.86 32.56
C TYR A 296 22.38 -27.29 32.90
N GLY A 297 22.53 -25.96 32.97
CA GLY A 297 23.79 -25.31 33.32
C GLY A 297 24.14 -24.14 32.40
N THR A 298 25.41 -23.72 32.42
CA THR A 298 25.89 -22.65 31.55
C THR A 298 26.20 -23.18 30.15
N PRO A 299 25.91 -22.38 29.10
CA PRO A 299 26.22 -22.77 27.73
C PRO A 299 27.74 -22.75 27.47
N SER A 300 28.23 -23.80 26.82
CA SER A 300 29.62 -23.96 26.43
C SER A 300 29.72 -24.74 25.11
N VAL A 301 30.91 -24.74 24.51
CA VAL A 301 31.23 -25.63 23.38
C VAL A 301 32.30 -26.59 23.85
N SER A 302 31.96 -27.88 23.94
CA SER A 302 32.87 -28.96 24.35
C SER A 302 32.93 -30.03 23.27
N GLY A 303 34.12 -30.49 22.89
CA GLY A 303 34.28 -31.48 21.82
C GLY A 303 33.71 -31.04 20.45
N GLY A 304 33.60 -29.73 20.21
CA GLY A 304 32.98 -29.18 19.00
C GLY A 304 31.46 -29.19 18.99
N GLN A 305 30.80 -29.53 20.10
CA GLN A 305 29.35 -29.55 20.26
C GLN A 305 28.90 -28.51 21.27
N LEU A 306 27.74 -27.90 21.03
CA LEU A 306 27.13 -26.95 21.96
C LEU A 306 26.45 -27.74 23.09
N ALA A 307 26.72 -27.35 24.33
CA ALA A 307 26.19 -28.01 25.53
C ALA A 307 25.78 -26.99 26.59
N TYR A 308 24.79 -27.34 27.41
CA TYR A 308 24.46 -26.64 28.65
C TYR A 308 24.77 -27.59 29.81
N GLY A 309 25.82 -27.32 30.60
CA GLY A 309 26.36 -28.30 31.55
C GLY A 309 26.69 -29.64 30.87
N ASP A 310 26.16 -30.74 31.39
CA ASP A 310 26.34 -32.09 30.82
C ASP A 310 25.36 -32.41 29.66
N HIS A 311 24.46 -31.49 29.34
CA HIS A 311 23.44 -31.67 28.30
C HIS A 311 23.97 -31.22 26.93
N ILE A 312 24.33 -32.18 26.08
CA ILE A 312 24.70 -31.93 24.67
C ILE A 312 23.44 -31.61 23.86
N VAL A 313 23.45 -30.46 23.17
CA VAL A 313 22.29 -29.96 22.39
C VAL A 313 22.25 -30.55 20.98
N ASN A 314 23.40 -30.87 20.39
CA ASN A 314 23.49 -31.38 19.02
C ASN A 314 22.70 -32.70 18.86
N ASN A 315 21.74 -32.72 17.94
CA ASN A 315 20.82 -33.83 17.69
C ASN A 315 19.97 -34.26 18.91
N ASN A 316 19.87 -33.44 19.95
CA ASN A 316 18.93 -33.63 21.05
C ASN A 316 17.70 -32.76 20.86
N PHE A 317 16.52 -33.39 20.71
CA PHE A 317 15.29 -32.70 20.34
C PHE A 317 14.31 -32.51 21.51
N GLU A 318 14.64 -33.00 22.71
CA GLU A 318 13.72 -33.02 23.85
C GLU A 318 13.21 -31.61 24.22
N VAL A 319 14.13 -30.66 24.35
CA VAL A 319 13.80 -29.29 24.75
C VAL A 319 13.01 -28.57 23.66
N VAL A 320 13.43 -28.68 22.40
CA VAL A 320 12.73 -28.00 21.28
C VAL A 320 11.34 -28.58 21.06
N ASP A 321 11.15 -29.90 21.21
CA ASP A 321 9.85 -30.54 21.10
C ASP A 321 8.92 -30.16 22.26
N SER A 322 9.46 -29.95 23.47
CA SER A 322 8.66 -29.48 24.60
C SER A 322 8.03 -28.10 24.36
N ILE A 323 8.71 -27.20 23.62
CA ILE A 323 8.17 -25.88 23.27
C ILE A 323 6.97 -26.02 22.34
N GLU A 324 7.05 -26.88 21.33
CA GLU A 324 5.92 -27.11 20.43
C GLU A 324 4.73 -27.72 21.17
N LYS A 325 4.99 -28.67 22.09
CA LYS A 325 3.94 -29.31 22.88
C LYS A 325 3.25 -28.34 23.85
N GLU A 326 3.99 -27.42 24.47
CA GLU A 326 3.48 -26.53 25.52
C GLU A 326 2.82 -25.28 24.96
N VAL A 327 3.46 -24.63 23.97
CA VAL A 327 3.05 -23.30 23.49
C VAL A 327 2.79 -23.23 21.98
N GLY A 328 2.84 -24.37 21.28
CA GLY A 328 2.54 -24.47 19.84
C GLY A 328 3.57 -23.83 18.92
N SER A 329 4.74 -23.44 19.46
CA SER A 329 5.78 -22.74 18.72
C SER A 329 6.87 -23.69 18.23
N LYS A 330 7.41 -23.38 17.05
CA LYS A 330 8.64 -24.00 16.57
C LYS A 330 9.84 -23.45 17.33
N ALA A 331 10.81 -24.30 17.61
CA ALA A 331 12.01 -23.98 18.37
C ALA A 331 13.23 -24.61 17.69
N THR A 332 14.36 -23.91 17.75
CA THR A 332 15.60 -24.35 17.11
C THR A 332 16.81 -23.79 17.85
N VAL A 333 17.90 -24.55 17.85
CA VAL A 333 19.22 -24.09 18.27
C VAL A 333 20.18 -24.16 17.08
N PHE A 334 20.89 -23.06 16.85
CA PHE A 334 22.01 -23.00 15.92
C PHE A 334 23.32 -22.90 16.69
N GLN A 335 24.34 -23.60 16.22
CA GLN A 335 25.70 -23.48 16.73
C GLN A 335 26.52 -22.64 15.77
N LYS A 336 27.29 -21.70 16.31
CA LYS A 336 28.28 -20.95 15.52
C LYS A 336 29.48 -21.87 15.24
N VAL A 337 29.78 -22.08 13.96
CA VAL A 337 30.93 -22.86 13.48
C VAL A 337 31.67 -22.02 12.44
N GLY A 338 32.85 -21.51 12.82
CA GLY A 338 33.57 -20.54 12.01
C GLY A 338 32.73 -19.27 11.76
N ASN A 339 32.51 -18.94 10.47
CA ASN A 339 31.74 -17.78 10.03
C ASN A 339 30.28 -18.13 9.66
N LYS A 340 29.78 -19.27 10.16
CA LYS A 340 28.44 -19.78 9.87
C LYS A 340 27.72 -20.14 11.16
N ALA A 341 26.38 -20.15 11.12
CA ALA A 341 25.58 -20.74 12.18
C ALA A 341 24.74 -21.87 11.60
N ILE A 342 24.98 -23.09 12.09
CA ILE A 342 24.40 -24.32 11.59
C ILE A 342 23.32 -24.80 12.54
N ARG A 343 22.18 -25.23 12.00
CA ARG A 343 21.08 -25.77 12.79
C ARG A 343 21.47 -27.11 13.40
N ILE A 344 21.53 -27.20 14.73
CA ILE A 344 21.99 -28.41 15.44
C ILE A 344 20.88 -29.16 16.18
N SER A 345 19.77 -28.48 16.51
CA SER A 345 18.57 -29.09 17.09
C SER A 345 17.35 -28.28 16.68
N THR A 346 16.27 -28.95 16.24
CA THR A 346 15.08 -28.28 15.72
C THR A 346 13.85 -29.18 15.73
N ASN A 347 12.68 -28.60 15.98
CA ASN A 347 11.37 -29.21 15.72
C ASN A 347 10.73 -28.76 14.39
N VAL A 348 11.48 -27.98 13.60
CA VAL A 348 11.09 -27.61 12.24
C VAL A 348 11.31 -28.80 11.33
N VAL A 349 10.21 -29.32 10.80
CA VAL A 349 10.19 -30.39 9.81
C VAL A 349 10.14 -29.74 8.43
N GLY A 350 11.04 -30.13 7.53
CA GLY A 350 11.09 -29.68 6.14
C GLY A 350 10.03 -30.37 5.27
N ALA A 351 9.96 -29.96 4.01
CA ALA A 351 9.03 -30.53 3.03
C ALA A 351 9.29 -32.03 2.74
N ASP A 352 10.49 -32.51 3.02
CA ASP A 352 10.90 -33.91 2.91
C ASP A 352 10.45 -34.78 4.10
N GLY A 353 9.72 -34.20 5.06
CA GLY A 353 9.26 -34.88 6.27
C GLY A 353 10.34 -35.10 7.31
N LYS A 354 11.56 -34.58 7.12
CA LYS A 354 12.68 -34.70 8.06
C LYS A 354 12.90 -33.39 8.81
N ARG A 355 13.48 -33.48 10.01
CA ARG A 355 13.93 -32.28 10.74
C ARG A 355 15.00 -31.58 9.92
N ALA A 356 14.88 -30.28 9.77
CA ALA A 356 15.77 -29.50 8.92
C ALA A 356 17.12 -29.18 9.61
N VAL A 357 17.70 -30.17 10.30
CA VAL A 357 19.04 -30.11 10.92
C VAL A 357 20.11 -29.98 9.85
N GLY A 358 21.20 -29.28 10.15
CA GLY A 358 22.34 -29.08 9.25
C GLY A 358 22.19 -27.89 8.29
N THR A 359 21.02 -27.26 8.22
CA THR A 359 20.83 -26.06 7.40
C THR A 359 21.49 -24.84 8.03
N GLU A 360 22.05 -23.96 7.20
CA GLU A 360 22.64 -22.69 7.62
C GLU A 360 21.56 -21.61 7.82
N ILE A 361 21.80 -20.70 8.76
CA ILE A 361 20.96 -19.50 8.94
C ILE A 361 21.19 -18.50 7.80
N SER A 362 20.23 -17.61 7.54
CA SER A 362 20.41 -16.55 6.55
C SER A 362 21.49 -15.54 6.98
N SER A 363 22.21 -14.98 6.01
CA SER A 363 23.26 -13.98 6.25
C SER A 363 22.75 -12.74 6.98
N VAL A 364 21.51 -12.32 6.71
CA VAL A 364 20.87 -11.16 7.37
C VAL A 364 20.71 -11.40 8.86
N VAL A 365 20.24 -12.58 9.26
CA VAL A 365 20.05 -12.92 10.68
C VAL A 365 21.40 -13.15 11.35
N TYR A 366 22.35 -13.79 10.65
CA TYR A 366 23.71 -13.98 11.15
C TYR A 366 24.37 -12.64 11.51
N GLU A 367 24.27 -11.64 10.63
CA GLU A 367 24.82 -10.30 10.85
C GLU A 367 24.24 -9.64 12.11
N VAL A 368 22.92 -9.66 12.29
CA VAL A 368 22.27 -9.01 13.43
C VAL A 368 22.57 -9.75 14.74
N VAL A 369 22.49 -11.08 14.72
CA VAL A 369 22.54 -11.88 15.95
C VAL A 369 23.97 -12.20 16.36
N ILE A 370 24.82 -12.64 15.43
CA ILE A 370 26.21 -13.02 15.73
C ILE A 370 27.14 -11.82 15.73
N ASN A 371 27.08 -10.97 14.70
CA ASN A 371 28.06 -9.88 14.56
C ASN A 371 27.69 -8.66 15.42
N LYS A 372 26.40 -8.30 15.51
CA LYS A 372 25.94 -7.18 16.35
C LYS A 372 25.49 -7.59 17.74
N GLY A 373 25.28 -8.89 17.99
CA GLY A 373 24.85 -9.39 19.30
C GLY A 373 23.43 -8.98 19.71
N GLN A 374 22.57 -8.69 18.73
CA GLN A 374 21.21 -8.19 18.94
C GLN A 374 20.17 -9.26 18.60
N THR A 375 19.06 -9.27 19.34
CA THR A 375 17.91 -10.12 19.00
C THR A 375 17.28 -9.64 17.70
N TYR A 376 17.06 -10.56 16.76
CA TYR A 376 16.39 -10.28 15.49
C TYR A 376 14.94 -10.78 15.53
N TYR A 377 13.99 -9.95 15.09
CA TYR A 377 12.59 -10.32 14.90
C TYR A 377 12.23 -10.17 13.42
N GLY A 378 11.39 -11.07 12.90
CA GLY A 378 10.94 -11.01 11.52
C GLY A 378 9.84 -12.01 11.20
N THR A 379 9.66 -12.27 9.91
CA THR A 379 8.76 -13.31 9.40
C THR A 379 9.55 -14.35 8.61
N ALA A 380 9.10 -15.60 8.66
CA ALA A 380 9.68 -16.71 7.90
C ALA A 380 8.58 -17.63 7.36
N ASP A 381 8.83 -18.22 6.20
CA ASP A 381 7.98 -19.28 5.66
C ASP A 381 8.56 -20.64 6.08
N VAL A 382 7.75 -21.44 6.75
CA VAL A 382 8.09 -22.79 7.18
C VAL A 382 7.07 -23.75 6.59
N VAL A 383 7.45 -24.39 5.47
CA VAL A 383 6.64 -25.39 4.75
C VAL A 383 5.26 -24.84 4.33
N GLY A 384 5.23 -23.64 3.74
CA GLY A 384 4.01 -23.04 3.19
C GLY A 384 3.10 -22.38 4.24
N LYS A 385 3.60 -22.20 5.47
CA LYS A 385 2.93 -21.45 6.54
C LYS A 385 3.80 -20.28 6.95
N LYS A 386 3.19 -19.11 7.17
CA LYS A 386 3.88 -17.93 7.67
C LYS A 386 4.03 -17.99 9.18
N PHE A 387 5.23 -17.73 9.65
CA PHE A 387 5.60 -17.64 11.04
C PHE A 387 6.15 -16.25 11.32
N VAL A 388 5.80 -15.70 12.48
CA VAL A 388 6.62 -14.66 13.11
C VAL A 388 7.72 -15.35 13.90
N VAL A 389 8.92 -14.80 13.83
CA VAL A 389 10.12 -15.47 14.34
C VAL A 389 11.02 -14.51 15.12
N ALA A 390 11.72 -15.06 16.12
CA ALA A 390 12.75 -14.35 16.86
C ALA A 390 14.01 -15.20 16.97
N TYR A 391 15.17 -14.54 16.93
CA TYR A 391 16.49 -15.14 17.03
C TYR A 391 17.31 -14.39 18.09
N GLU A 392 17.76 -15.10 19.11
CA GLU A 392 18.48 -14.55 20.26
C GLU A 392 19.89 -15.16 20.38
N PRO A 393 20.95 -14.37 20.61
CA PRO A 393 22.30 -14.90 20.72
C PRO A 393 22.49 -15.71 22.01
N ILE A 394 23.10 -16.89 21.89
CA ILE A 394 23.56 -17.69 23.04
C ILE A 394 24.97 -17.25 23.39
N ARG A 395 25.19 -16.82 24.63
CA ARG A 395 26.48 -16.35 25.14
C ARG A 395 27.06 -17.30 26.16
N ASN A 396 28.34 -17.65 26.03
CA ASN A 396 29.05 -18.42 27.06
C ASN A 396 29.38 -17.54 28.29
N SER A 397 30.02 -18.12 29.31
CA SER A 397 30.45 -17.41 30.53
C SER A 397 31.46 -16.28 30.27
N ALA A 398 32.17 -16.30 29.14
CA ALA A 398 33.07 -15.24 28.70
C ALA A 398 32.35 -14.12 27.91
N GLY A 399 31.03 -14.23 27.69
CA GLY A 399 30.22 -13.28 26.93
C GLY A 399 30.27 -13.47 25.41
N GLU A 400 30.99 -14.48 24.93
CA GLU A 400 31.16 -14.78 23.51
C GLU A 400 29.91 -15.46 22.95
N ILE A 401 29.51 -15.06 21.74
CA ILE A 401 28.35 -15.62 21.07
C ILE A 401 28.74 -16.95 20.41
N ILE A 402 28.20 -18.05 20.94
CA ILE A 402 28.51 -19.43 20.53
C ILE A 402 27.37 -20.11 19.79
N GLY A 403 26.19 -19.50 19.75
CA GLY A 403 25.02 -20.03 19.07
C GLY A 403 23.85 -19.05 19.03
N ILE A 404 22.70 -19.54 18.58
CA ILE A 404 21.46 -18.78 18.43
C ILE A 404 20.29 -19.64 18.88
N LEU A 405 19.42 -19.09 19.73
CA LEU A 405 18.08 -19.62 19.98
C LEU A 405 17.12 -19.06 18.96
N PHE A 406 16.25 -19.90 18.43
CA PHE A 406 15.17 -19.51 17.53
C PHE A 406 13.84 -20.00 18.09
N VAL A 407 12.85 -19.13 18.00
CA VAL A 407 11.44 -19.50 18.14
C VAL A 407 10.64 -18.93 16.97
N GLY A 408 9.61 -19.67 16.57
CA GLY A 408 8.68 -19.25 15.54
C GLY A 408 7.26 -19.64 15.91
N THR A 409 6.34 -18.68 15.90
CA THR A 409 4.91 -18.95 16.10
C THR A 409 4.17 -18.74 14.79
N PRO A 410 3.29 -19.66 14.38
CA PRO A 410 2.36 -19.42 13.28
C PRO A 410 1.59 -18.10 13.47
N GLU A 411 1.49 -17.30 12.40
CA GLU A 411 0.80 -16.00 12.45
C GLU A 411 -0.63 -16.12 13.00
N ASP A 412 -1.36 -17.16 12.61
CA ASP A 412 -2.74 -17.44 13.04
C ASP A 412 -2.90 -17.67 14.55
N ILE A 413 -1.89 -18.26 15.22
CA ILE A 413 -1.91 -18.50 16.68
C ILE A 413 -1.70 -17.20 17.46
N VAL A 414 -0.83 -16.31 16.96
CA VAL A 414 -0.49 -15.03 17.61
C VAL A 414 -1.71 -14.10 17.68
N TYR A 415 -2.58 -14.15 16.67
CA TYR A 415 -3.68 -13.20 16.49
C TYR A 415 -4.94 -13.51 17.30
N GLY A 416 -5.01 -14.65 18.01
CA GLY A 416 -6.19 -15.06 18.77
C GLY A 416 -6.30 -14.42 20.16
N PRO A 417 -5.57 -14.91 21.19
CA PRO A 417 -5.89 -14.61 22.60
C PRO A 417 -5.46 -13.21 23.08
N LEU A 418 -4.33 -12.68 22.59
CA LEU A 418 -3.81 -11.36 23.01
C LEU A 418 -4.49 -10.18 22.25
N LYS A 419 -5.33 -10.53 21.27
CA LYS A 419 -6.53 -9.84 20.74
C LYS A 419 -6.90 -8.49 21.37
N GLU A 420 -7.46 -8.64 22.56
CA GLU A 420 -8.23 -7.61 23.24
C GLU A 420 -7.40 -6.88 24.31
N GLU A 421 -6.28 -7.47 24.74
CA GLU A 421 -5.42 -6.86 25.75
C GLU A 421 -4.54 -5.74 25.17
N ILE A 422 -3.98 -5.92 23.97
CA ILE A 422 -3.14 -4.88 23.35
C ILE A 422 -3.98 -3.73 22.78
N LYS A 423 -5.24 -3.98 22.34
CA LYS A 423 -6.21 -2.90 22.05
C LYS A 423 -6.38 -1.91 23.21
N ARG A 424 -6.23 -2.37 24.47
CA ARG A 424 -6.31 -1.51 25.65
C ARG A 424 -5.01 -0.76 25.98
N LYS A 425 -3.85 -1.21 25.48
CA LYS A 425 -2.53 -0.65 25.85
C LYS A 425 -1.99 0.40 24.87
N THR A 426 -2.52 0.49 23.64
CA THR A 426 -2.03 1.46 22.66
C THR A 426 -2.39 2.90 23.05
N ASN A 427 -1.38 3.75 23.25
CA ASN A 427 -1.59 5.16 23.58
C ASN A 427 -2.19 5.90 22.37
N PRO A 428 -3.40 6.47 22.48
CA PRO A 428 -4.06 7.15 21.37
C PRO A 428 -3.26 8.36 20.85
N LYS A 429 -2.46 9.01 21.69
CA LYS A 429 -1.58 10.11 21.26
C LYS A 429 -0.54 9.63 20.25
N ILE A 430 0.09 8.47 20.50
CA ILE A 430 1.13 7.91 19.63
C ILE A 430 0.57 7.61 18.24
N LEU A 431 -0.64 7.05 18.17
CA LEU A 431 -1.33 6.77 16.91
C LEU A 431 -1.60 8.05 16.10
N ALA A 432 -2.07 9.10 16.76
CA ALA A 432 -2.31 10.38 16.12
C ALA A 432 -1.00 11.02 15.62
N ASP A 433 0.04 11.01 16.45
CA ASP A 433 1.35 11.59 16.13
C ASP A 433 2.01 10.85 14.95
N MET A 434 1.92 9.52 14.89
CA MET A 434 2.40 8.72 13.75
C MET A 434 1.66 9.07 12.46
N ALA A 435 0.34 9.19 12.52
CA ALA A 435 -0.46 9.60 11.36
C ALA A 435 -0.08 11.02 10.91
N PHE A 436 0.12 11.98 11.83
CA PHE A 436 0.55 13.33 11.48
C PHE A 436 1.95 13.36 10.86
N ALA A 437 2.91 12.64 11.43
CA ALA A 437 4.28 12.54 10.90
C ALA A 437 4.28 11.95 9.49
N PHE A 438 3.49 10.90 9.27
CA PHE A 438 3.31 10.28 7.97
C PHE A 438 2.80 11.26 6.92
N TYR A 439 1.70 11.97 7.22
CA TYR A 439 1.15 12.97 6.30
C TYR A 439 2.11 14.14 6.08
N SER A 440 2.88 14.53 7.09
CA SER A 440 3.91 15.54 6.93
C SER A 440 5.02 15.09 5.98
N GLN A 441 5.49 13.85 6.10
CA GLN A 441 6.51 13.26 5.20
C GLN A 441 6.01 13.11 3.77
N MET A 442 4.72 12.78 3.60
CA MET A 442 4.05 12.76 2.30
C MET A 442 3.82 14.16 1.72
N GLY A 443 4.24 15.20 2.43
CA GLY A 443 4.10 16.58 2.03
C GLY A 443 2.65 17.04 2.03
N TRP A 444 1.76 16.52 2.86
CA TRP A 444 0.41 17.09 2.97
C TRP A 444 0.43 18.46 3.67
N PHE A 445 1.35 18.63 4.60
CA PHE A 445 1.58 19.85 5.37
C PHE A 445 2.94 19.75 6.06
N ASN A 446 3.44 20.87 6.58
CA ASN A 446 4.54 20.90 7.51
C ASN A 446 3.98 21.18 8.91
N PHE A 447 4.32 20.30 9.86
CA PHE A 447 3.90 20.48 11.24
C PHE A 447 4.68 21.61 11.91
N VAL A 448 4.00 22.57 12.53
CA VAL A 448 4.64 23.68 13.26
C VAL A 448 4.53 23.47 14.76
N LYS A 449 3.31 23.37 15.29
CA LYS A 449 3.05 23.12 16.71
C LYS A 449 1.66 22.55 16.98
N GLU A 450 1.50 21.90 18.12
CA GLU A 450 0.21 21.57 18.72
C GLU A 450 0.09 22.13 20.13
N GLU A 451 -1.12 22.53 20.50
CA GLU A 451 -1.46 23.07 21.82
C GLU A 451 -2.74 22.42 22.31
N TRP A 452 -2.85 22.20 23.63
CA TRP A 452 -4.04 21.64 24.28
C TRP A 452 -4.58 22.62 25.31
N ASP A 453 -5.86 22.97 25.18
CA ASP A 453 -6.60 23.74 26.18
C ASP A 453 -7.48 22.81 27.01
N GLU A 454 -7.12 22.66 28.28
CA GLU A 454 -7.79 21.78 29.23
C GLU A 454 -9.18 22.28 29.64
N LYS A 455 -9.42 23.60 29.64
CA LYS A 455 -10.71 24.19 30.03
C LYS A 455 -11.77 23.97 28.97
N THR A 456 -11.40 24.18 27.70
CA THR A 456 -12.32 24.05 26.57
C THR A 456 -12.26 22.66 25.92
N LYS A 457 -11.33 21.79 26.36
CA LYS A 457 -11.06 20.47 25.77
C LYS A 457 -10.82 20.58 24.26
N THR A 458 -10.04 21.58 23.88
CA THR A 458 -9.74 21.94 22.49
C THR A 458 -8.29 21.67 22.18
N LYS A 459 -8.04 20.89 21.13
CA LYS A 459 -6.71 20.75 20.54
C LYS A 459 -6.55 21.78 19.42
N THR A 460 -5.46 22.54 19.45
CA THR A 460 -5.11 23.49 18.38
C THR A 460 -3.87 22.98 17.64
N ILE A 461 -3.94 22.89 16.31
CA ILE A 461 -2.85 22.42 15.45
C ILE A 461 -2.49 23.55 14.49
N THR A 462 -1.21 23.93 14.48
CA THR A 462 -0.67 24.93 13.56
C THR A 462 0.20 24.24 12.52
N LEU A 463 -0.12 24.50 11.24
CA LEU A 463 0.55 23.89 10.08
C LEU A 463 1.01 24.98 9.10
N SER A 464 2.12 24.74 8.43
CA SER A 464 2.56 25.51 7.27
C SER A 464 2.51 24.65 6.01
N HIS A 465 2.48 25.29 4.83
CA HIS A 465 2.51 24.60 3.53
C HIS A 465 1.47 23.48 3.37
N THR A 466 0.28 23.66 3.93
CA THR A 466 -0.83 22.72 3.72
C THR A 466 -1.11 22.60 2.23
N VAL A 467 -1.44 21.39 1.78
CA VAL A 467 -1.66 21.11 0.37
C VAL A 467 -2.73 22.03 -0.21
N GLU A 468 -3.80 22.34 0.54
CA GLU A 468 -4.82 23.28 0.08
C GLU A 468 -4.32 24.70 0.01
N SER A 469 -3.68 25.23 1.06
CA SER A 469 -3.27 26.64 1.03
C SER A 469 -2.27 26.94 -0.07
N GLU A 470 -1.38 25.98 -0.35
CA GLU A 470 -0.42 26.04 -1.45
C GLU A 470 -1.11 25.90 -2.81
N SER A 471 -2.12 25.02 -2.92
CA SER A 471 -2.83 24.80 -4.18
C SER A 471 -3.79 25.95 -4.52
N PHE A 472 -4.48 26.50 -3.53
CA PHE A 472 -5.44 27.59 -3.73
C PHE A 472 -4.75 28.96 -3.79
N GLY A 473 -3.58 29.13 -3.17
CA GLY A 473 -2.90 30.43 -3.06
C GLY A 473 -3.73 31.42 -2.25
N ASN A 474 -3.53 32.73 -2.44
CA ASN A 474 -4.32 33.75 -1.76
C ASN A 474 -5.74 33.84 -2.36
N THR A 475 -6.75 33.55 -1.54
CA THR A 475 -8.19 33.61 -1.88
C THR A 475 -8.96 34.59 -0.99
N GLY A 476 -8.32 35.18 0.03
CA GLY A 476 -8.98 35.99 1.05
C GLY A 476 -9.95 35.20 1.96
N LYS A 477 -9.98 33.86 1.85
CA LYS A 477 -10.89 32.97 2.58
C LYS A 477 -10.13 31.73 3.09
N ASN A 478 -10.73 31.03 4.05
CA ASN A 478 -10.24 29.74 4.50
C ASN A 478 -10.49 28.67 3.42
N THR A 479 -9.53 27.77 3.21
CA THR A 479 -9.59 26.78 2.12
C THR A 479 -9.15 25.38 2.50
N CYS A 480 -8.57 25.16 3.69
CA CYS A 480 -8.00 23.88 4.09
C CYS A 480 -9.03 22.93 4.73
N TYR A 481 -10.20 22.80 4.11
CA TYR A 481 -11.30 21.99 4.63
C TYR A 481 -11.01 20.48 4.61
N CYS A 482 -10.16 20.00 3.70
CA CYS A 482 -9.77 18.59 3.62
C CYS A 482 -8.77 18.25 4.72
N THR A 483 -7.78 19.11 4.95
CA THR A 483 -6.83 19.02 6.07
C THR A 483 -7.58 19.12 7.39
N ALA A 484 -8.55 20.02 7.54
CA ALA A 484 -9.42 20.05 8.73
C ALA A 484 -10.14 18.71 8.94
N GLY A 485 -10.74 18.14 7.89
CA GLY A 485 -11.38 16.82 7.93
C GLY A 485 -10.41 15.71 8.34
N LEU A 486 -9.24 15.66 7.69
CA LEU A 486 -8.19 14.68 7.93
C LEU A 486 -7.71 14.69 9.38
N LEU A 487 -7.35 15.87 9.90
CA LEU A 487 -6.90 16.01 11.28
C LEU A 487 -7.99 15.59 12.28
N THR A 488 -9.26 15.93 11.98
CA THR A 488 -10.41 15.49 12.79
C THR A 488 -10.54 13.97 12.78
N GLY A 489 -10.43 13.35 11.61
CA GLY A 489 -10.51 11.91 11.43
C GLY A 489 -9.42 11.16 12.20
N ILE A 490 -8.19 11.67 12.13
CA ILE A 490 -7.05 11.11 12.87
C ILE A 490 -7.31 11.17 14.38
N VAL A 491 -7.74 12.33 14.90
CA VAL A 491 -8.02 12.48 16.34
C VAL A 491 -9.20 11.61 16.77
N GLU A 492 -10.30 11.61 16.03
CA GLU A 492 -11.48 10.77 16.34
C GLU A 492 -11.13 9.28 16.31
N GLY A 493 -10.42 8.82 15.28
CA GLY A 493 -9.97 7.44 15.14
C GLY A 493 -9.01 7.03 16.25
N ALA A 494 -8.06 7.89 16.59
CA ALA A 494 -7.04 7.57 17.59
C ALA A 494 -7.62 7.50 19.00
N PHE A 495 -8.41 8.51 19.39
CA PHE A 495 -8.93 8.64 20.75
C PHE A 495 -10.30 7.96 20.95
N GLY A 496 -10.98 7.54 19.87
CA GLY A 496 -12.28 6.88 19.95
C GLY A 496 -13.41 7.79 20.44
N ILE A 497 -13.27 9.11 20.28
CA ILE A 497 -14.24 10.12 20.74
C ILE A 497 -14.77 10.94 19.57
N ARG A 498 -16.02 11.41 19.66
CA ARG A 498 -16.58 12.30 18.64
C ARG A 498 -15.98 13.69 18.75
N VAL A 499 -15.42 14.20 17.66
CA VAL A 499 -14.80 15.53 17.62
C VAL A 499 -15.28 16.36 16.44
N GLN A 500 -15.09 17.68 16.54
CA GLN A 500 -15.31 18.62 15.46
C GLN A 500 -14.04 19.42 15.17
N GLY A 501 -13.51 19.30 13.97
CA GLY A 501 -12.44 20.16 13.49
C GLY A 501 -12.96 21.38 12.74
N ARG A 502 -12.28 22.51 12.94
CA ARG A 502 -12.50 23.75 12.19
C ARG A 502 -11.17 24.40 11.86
N GLU A 503 -11.05 24.92 10.65
CA GLU A 503 -9.96 25.83 10.30
C GLU A 503 -10.32 27.24 10.78
N ILE A 504 -9.46 27.85 11.61
CA ILE A 504 -9.66 29.19 12.19
C ILE A 504 -8.77 30.26 11.56
N LYS A 505 -7.57 29.88 11.08
CA LYS A 505 -6.66 30.74 10.30
C LYS A 505 -6.18 30.00 9.07
N CYS A 506 -5.91 30.71 7.99
CA CYS A 506 -5.53 30.10 6.72
C CYS A 506 -4.52 30.95 5.98
N ARG A 507 -3.46 30.32 5.47
CA ARG A 507 -2.50 31.01 4.59
C ARG A 507 -3.15 31.57 3.33
N SER A 508 -4.19 30.91 2.82
CA SER A 508 -4.99 31.45 1.70
C SER A 508 -5.81 32.68 2.05
N LYS A 509 -6.00 32.99 3.33
CA LYS A 509 -6.62 34.24 3.80
C LYS A 509 -5.59 35.36 4.02
N GLY A 510 -4.30 35.06 3.94
CA GLY A 510 -3.20 35.98 4.24
C GLY A 510 -2.59 35.80 5.63
N ASP A 511 -3.00 34.80 6.41
CA ASP A 511 -2.34 34.45 7.66
C ASP A 511 -0.96 33.82 7.41
N GLU A 512 -0.05 33.90 8.39
CA GLU A 512 1.28 33.28 8.29
C GLU A 512 1.21 31.74 8.24
N HIS A 513 0.26 31.15 8.98
CA HIS A 513 0.08 29.71 9.12
C HIS A 513 -1.41 29.33 9.04
N CYS A 514 -1.67 28.07 8.68
CA CYS A 514 -3.01 27.50 8.79
C CYS A 514 -3.19 26.94 10.20
N VAL A 515 -4.26 27.32 10.88
CA VAL A 515 -4.53 26.92 12.27
C VAL A 515 -5.88 26.24 12.37
N PHE A 516 -5.90 25.08 13.00
CA PHE A 516 -7.06 24.22 13.14
C PHE A 516 -7.39 23.98 14.60
N THR A 517 -8.66 24.00 14.97
CA THR A 517 -9.14 23.62 16.29
C THR A 517 -9.96 22.35 16.19
N ILE A 518 -9.71 21.39 17.08
CA ILE A 518 -10.44 20.14 17.20
C ILE A 518 -11.05 20.10 18.60
N THR A 519 -12.37 20.16 18.68
CA THR A 519 -13.12 20.20 19.93
C THR A 519 -13.89 18.91 20.15
N ASN A 520 -14.01 18.46 21.39
CA ASN A 520 -14.87 17.34 21.73
C ASN A 520 -16.35 17.74 21.54
N LYS A 521 -17.12 16.92 20.80
CA LYS A 521 -18.57 17.02 20.79
C LYS A 521 -19.10 16.18 21.95
N GLN A 522 -19.25 16.78 23.12
CA GLN A 522 -20.13 16.19 24.14
C GLN A 522 -21.53 16.10 23.55
N GLU A 523 -22.17 14.93 23.63
CA GLU A 523 -23.61 14.83 23.38
C GLU A 523 -24.29 15.84 24.29
N LYS A 524 -25.15 16.70 23.73
CA LYS A 524 -26.07 17.46 24.57
C LYS A 524 -26.87 16.42 25.34
N ALA A 525 -26.68 16.39 26.66
CA ALA A 525 -27.65 15.77 27.54
C ALA A 525 -28.93 16.58 27.34
N ASP A 526 -29.93 15.95 26.73
CA ASP A 526 -31.32 16.42 26.82
C ASP A 526 -31.84 16.23 28.25
#